data_AF-A0A2T0K234-F1
#
_entry.id   AF-A0A2T0K234-F1
#
_cell.length_a   1.000
_cell.length_b   1.000
_cell.length_c   1.000
_cell.angle_alpha   90.00
_cell.angle_beta   90.00
_cell.angle_gamma   90.00
#
_symmetry.space_group_name_H-M   'P 1'
#
loop_
_entity.id
_entity.type
_entity.pdbx_description
1 polymer ?
#
loop_
_entity_poly.entity_id
_entity_poly.type
_entity_poly.pdbx_seq_one_letter_code
_entity_poly.pdbx_strand_id
1 'polypeptide(L)'
;MAWFVGQSLVVIALAFLLGVIAGRLSVKPRENVAPTTPPVHEDVERIEGISTELANALRAAGIRTFADLAECDDDTKRAAISAAGLRSAPNLSTWSRQARLLADGDEAAFTALTARLAAARETATARQTAAARQTAAASPRGRRPSPRPRPPAPEEEPPPDQPPSEHATSERATR
;
A
#
# COMPACT_ATOMS: atom_id res chain seq x y z
N MET A 1 -5.11 -30.10 21.70
CA MET A 1 -5.99 -29.15 22.43
C MET A 1 -5.16 -27.95 22.91
N ALA A 2 -4.45 -27.28 22.00
CA ALA A 2 -3.51 -26.21 22.34
C ALA A 2 -3.47 -25.12 21.25
N TRP A 3 -4.63 -24.77 20.69
CA TRP A 3 -4.77 -23.65 19.73
C TRP A 3 -5.66 -22.52 20.27
N PHE A 4 -6.26 -22.68 21.45
CA PHE A 4 -7.23 -21.72 22.00
C PHE A 4 -6.69 -20.82 23.11
N VAL A 5 -5.59 -21.17 23.78
CA VAL A 5 -5.08 -20.39 24.93
C VAL A 5 -4.29 -19.15 24.50
N GLY A 6 -3.58 -19.20 23.36
CA GLY A 6 -2.83 -18.05 22.82
C GLY A 6 -3.74 -16.93 22.29
N GLN A 7 -4.89 -17.29 21.70
CA GLN A 7 -5.88 -16.32 21.21
C GLN A 7 -6.58 -15.60 22.36
N SER A 8 -6.88 -16.30 23.47
CA SER A 8 -7.57 -15.70 24.62
C SER A 8 -6.71 -14.66 25.36
N LEU A 9 -5.39 -14.84 25.46
CA LEU A 9 -4.51 -13.80 26.02
C LEU A 9 -4.44 -12.56 25.13
N VAL A 10 -4.48 -12.72 23.81
CA VAL A 10 -4.57 -11.58 22.89
C VAL A 10 -5.91 -10.87 23.01
N VAL A 11 -7.04 -11.60 23.15
CA VAL A 11 -8.37 -10.99 23.33
C VAL A 11 -8.50 -10.30 24.68
N ILE A 12 -7.94 -10.87 25.76
CA ILE A 12 -7.96 -10.25 27.09
C ILE A 12 -7.00 -9.06 27.16
N ALA A 13 -5.81 -9.15 26.57
CA ALA A 13 -4.90 -8.02 26.44
C ALA A 13 -5.50 -6.92 25.55
N LEU A 14 -6.20 -7.28 24.47
CA LEU A 14 -6.93 -6.36 23.61
C LEU A 14 -8.06 -5.67 24.39
N ALA A 15 -8.85 -6.41 25.17
CA ALA A 15 -9.91 -5.86 26.01
C ALA A 15 -9.38 -5.00 27.17
N PHE A 16 -8.23 -5.38 27.75
CA PHE A 16 -7.57 -4.62 28.82
C PHE A 16 -6.91 -3.36 28.27
N LEU A 17 -6.31 -3.42 27.09
CA LEU A 17 -5.76 -2.26 26.38
C LEU A 17 -6.88 -1.31 25.93
N LEU A 18 -8.02 -1.85 25.44
CA LEU A 18 -9.25 -1.09 25.18
C LEU A 18 -9.80 -0.43 26.46
N GLY A 19 -9.82 -1.14 27.59
CA GLY A 19 -10.28 -0.60 28.88
C GLY A 19 -9.38 0.50 29.46
N VAL A 20 -8.06 0.41 29.25
CA VAL A 20 -7.09 1.42 29.69
C VAL A 20 -7.10 2.66 28.78
N ILE A 21 -7.43 2.52 27.49
CA ILE A 21 -7.61 3.64 26.55
C ILE A 21 -8.91 4.40 26.86
N ALA A 22 -10.01 3.70 27.20
CA ALA A 22 -11.27 4.33 27.61
C ALA A 22 -11.14 5.12 28.93
N GLY A 23 -10.20 4.76 29.81
CA GLY A 23 -9.99 5.42 31.10
C GLY A 23 -9.15 6.71 31.07
N ARG A 24 -8.49 7.05 29.95
CA ARG A 24 -7.57 8.22 29.89
C ARG A 24 -8.04 9.41 29.05
N LEU A 25 -9.17 9.30 28.35
CA LEU A 25 -9.77 10.45 27.67
C LEU A 25 -10.99 10.91 28.47
N SER A 26 -10.72 11.82 29.40
CA SER A 26 -11.74 12.72 29.93
C SER A 26 -12.36 13.46 28.74
N VAL A 27 -13.46 12.92 28.22
CA VAL A 27 -14.36 13.57 27.28
C VAL A 27 -14.76 14.89 27.92
N LYS A 28 -14.23 16.00 27.39
CA LYS A 28 -14.81 17.32 27.70
C LYS A 28 -16.17 17.34 27.03
N PRO A 29 -17.27 17.55 27.77
CA PRO A 29 -18.56 17.79 27.15
C PRO A 29 -18.41 19.06 26.31
N ARG A 30 -18.38 18.92 24.99
CA ARG A 30 -18.56 20.07 24.10
C ARG A 30 -20.03 20.46 24.19
N GLU A 31 -20.24 21.63 24.78
CA GLU A 31 -21.51 22.33 24.78
C GLU A 31 -21.94 22.59 23.33
N ASN A 32 -22.98 21.87 22.92
CA ASN A 32 -24.06 22.27 22.01
C ASN A 32 -23.67 22.94 20.68
N VAL A 33 -23.65 22.13 19.61
CA VAL A 33 -24.35 22.49 18.36
C VAL A 33 -25.32 21.35 18.06
N ALA A 34 -26.58 21.70 17.81
CA ALA A 34 -27.76 20.85 17.87
C ALA A 34 -27.67 19.48 17.14
N PRO A 35 -28.18 18.38 17.73
CA PRO A 35 -28.30 17.11 17.04
C PRO A 35 -29.64 17.04 16.28
N THR A 36 -29.61 17.16 14.96
CA THR A 36 -30.70 16.64 14.12
C THR A 36 -30.16 15.47 13.32
N THR A 37 -29.87 14.37 14.00
CA THR A 37 -29.99 12.96 13.55
C THR A 37 -29.48 12.08 14.71
N PRO A 38 -30.15 10.97 15.07
CA PRO A 38 -29.64 9.99 16.05
C PRO A 38 -28.23 9.49 15.64
N PRO A 39 -27.46 8.81 16.51
CA PRO A 39 -26.12 8.32 16.20
C PRO A 39 -26.17 7.17 15.17
N VAL A 40 -26.56 7.50 13.95
CA VAL A 40 -26.26 6.76 12.74
C VAL A 40 -24.76 6.97 12.57
N HIS A 41 -24.00 5.88 12.58
CA HIS A 41 -22.58 5.90 12.30
C HIS A 41 -22.32 6.83 11.11
N GLU A 42 -21.48 7.85 11.29
CA GLU A 42 -21.18 8.75 10.20
C GLU A 42 -20.27 8.04 9.19
N ASP A 43 -20.45 8.38 7.92
CA ASP A 43 -19.67 7.80 6.82
C ASP A 43 -18.26 8.39 6.83
N VAL A 44 -17.43 7.97 7.78
CA VAL A 44 -16.01 8.36 7.89
C VAL A 44 -15.19 8.00 6.64
N GLU A 45 -15.71 7.11 5.80
CA GLU A 45 -15.22 6.78 4.46
C GLU A 45 -15.35 7.92 3.42
N ARG A 46 -16.05 9.02 3.75
CA ARG A 46 -16.05 10.26 2.94
C ARG A 46 -14.70 10.99 2.97
N ILE A 47 -13.84 10.68 3.94
CA ILE A 47 -12.52 11.31 4.10
C ILE A 47 -11.51 10.67 3.14
N GLU A 48 -10.72 11.51 2.47
CA GLU A 48 -9.75 11.05 1.49
C GLU A 48 -8.71 10.09 2.11
N GLY A 49 -8.59 8.89 1.54
CA GLY A 49 -7.65 7.88 1.98
C GLY A 49 -8.17 6.95 3.08
N ILE A 50 -9.40 7.14 3.57
CA ILE A 50 -10.08 6.16 4.43
C ILE A 50 -10.85 5.18 3.52
N SER A 51 -10.36 3.94 3.44
CA SER A 51 -11.10 2.85 2.81
C SER A 51 -12.17 2.31 3.75
N THR A 52 -13.16 1.57 3.22
CA THR A 52 -14.18 0.89 4.03
C THR A 52 -13.57 -0.06 5.07
N GLU A 53 -12.42 -0.69 4.79
CA GLU A 53 -11.69 -1.52 5.76
C GLU A 53 -11.11 -0.70 6.92
N LEU A 54 -10.52 0.46 6.61
CA LEU A 54 -10.02 1.40 7.62
C LEU A 54 -11.17 1.98 8.44
N ALA A 55 -12.28 2.35 7.80
CA ALA A 55 -13.49 2.79 8.47
C ALA A 55 -14.02 1.72 9.42
N ASN A 56 -14.04 0.45 9.02
CA ASN A 56 -14.41 -0.68 9.89
C ASN A 56 -13.46 -0.81 11.09
N ALA A 57 -12.14 -0.71 10.88
CA ALA A 57 -11.17 -0.77 11.96
C ALA A 57 -11.33 0.38 12.97
N LEU A 58 -11.58 1.60 12.48
CA LEU A 58 -11.84 2.77 13.30
C LEU A 58 -13.15 2.63 14.09
N ARG A 59 -14.22 2.14 13.44
CA ARG A 59 -15.50 1.85 14.09
C ARG A 59 -15.37 0.77 15.17
N ALA A 60 -14.59 -0.28 14.92
CA ALA A 60 -14.29 -1.32 15.90
C ALA A 60 -13.52 -0.78 17.12
N ALA A 61 -12.73 0.29 16.94
CA ALA A 61 -12.07 1.01 18.02
C ALA A 61 -12.94 2.09 18.70
N GLY A 62 -14.22 2.22 18.32
CA GLY A 62 -15.17 3.17 18.90
C GLY A 62 -15.22 4.54 18.23
N ILE A 63 -14.38 4.78 17.21
CA ILE A 63 -14.35 6.02 16.44
C ILE A 63 -15.43 5.92 15.36
N ARG A 64 -16.61 6.51 15.61
CA ARG A 64 -17.82 6.29 14.79
C ARG A 64 -18.35 7.56 14.14
N THR A 65 -17.82 8.71 14.52
CA THR A 65 -18.20 10.04 14.01
C THR A 65 -16.98 10.80 13.48
N PHE A 66 -17.23 11.81 12.66
CA PHE A 66 -16.23 12.79 12.24
C PHE A 66 -15.64 13.53 13.44
N ALA A 67 -16.45 13.82 14.46
CA ALA A 67 -15.99 14.45 15.70
C ALA A 67 -15.01 13.54 16.46
N ASP A 68 -15.34 12.26 16.64
CA ASP A 68 -14.45 11.28 17.28
C ASP A 68 -13.11 11.20 16.53
N LEU A 69 -13.18 11.15 15.19
CA LEU A 69 -11.99 11.04 14.35
C LEU A 69 -11.15 12.34 14.37
N ALA A 70 -11.77 13.50 14.45
CA ALA A 70 -11.09 14.79 14.53
C ALA A 70 -10.34 14.97 15.87
N GLU A 71 -10.94 14.48 16.96
CA GLU A 71 -10.40 14.60 18.32
C GLU A 71 -9.41 13.50 18.69
N CYS A 72 -9.51 12.33 18.04
CA CYS A 72 -8.65 11.19 18.33
C CYS A 72 -7.20 11.45 17.89
N ASP A 73 -6.23 11.06 18.72
CA ASP A 73 -4.81 11.18 18.42
C ASP A 73 -4.36 10.22 17.29
N ASP A 74 -3.34 10.63 16.54
CA ASP A 74 -2.76 9.84 15.44
C ASP A 74 -2.26 8.47 15.92
N ASP A 75 -1.72 8.37 17.14
CA ASP A 75 -1.27 7.10 17.69
C ASP A 75 -2.43 6.14 17.98
N THR A 76 -3.55 6.65 18.47
CA THR A 76 -4.77 5.86 18.71
C THR A 76 -5.35 5.36 17.39
N LYS A 77 -5.40 6.22 16.35
CA LYS A 77 -5.81 5.81 15.00
C LYS A 77 -4.88 4.73 14.45
N ARG A 78 -3.57 4.92 14.58
CA ARG A 78 -2.58 3.93 14.12
C ARG A 78 -2.72 2.60 14.85
N ALA A 79 -2.98 2.63 16.15
CA ALA A 79 -3.22 1.44 16.95
C ALA A 79 -4.48 0.70 16.49
N ALA A 80 -5.58 1.41 16.23
CA ALA A 80 -6.82 0.82 15.69
C ALA A 80 -6.60 0.12 14.34
N ILE A 81 -5.87 0.79 13.43
CA ILE A 81 -5.52 0.25 12.10
C ILE A 81 -4.62 -0.97 12.22
N SER A 82 -3.61 -0.91 13.09
CA SER A 82 -2.65 -2.00 13.30
C SER A 82 -3.32 -3.21 13.95
N ALA A 83 -4.28 -3.00 14.86
CA ALA A 83 -5.08 -4.07 15.46
C ALA A 83 -5.93 -4.83 14.43
N ALA A 84 -6.33 -4.16 13.35
CA ALA A 84 -6.99 -4.79 12.20
C ALA A 84 -6.01 -5.47 11.21
N GLY A 85 -4.70 -5.47 11.49
CA GLY A 85 -3.68 -6.04 10.61
C GLY A 85 -3.36 -5.21 9.36
N LEU A 86 -3.80 -3.95 9.33
CA LEU A 86 -3.61 -3.06 8.18
C LEU A 86 -2.25 -2.36 8.26
N ARG A 87 -1.56 -2.29 7.12
CA ARG A 87 -0.11 -2.02 7.13
C ARG A 87 0.30 -0.58 7.38
N SER A 88 -0.59 0.41 7.22
CA SER A 88 -0.51 1.80 7.72
C SER A 88 -1.39 2.74 6.91
N ALA A 89 -1.86 3.81 7.55
CA ALA A 89 -2.44 4.97 6.88
C ALA A 89 -1.41 6.11 6.81
N PRO A 90 -0.92 6.49 5.62
CA PRO A 90 0.14 7.49 5.50
C PRO A 90 -0.30 8.92 5.89
N ASN A 91 -1.60 9.21 5.97
CA ASN A 91 -2.12 10.58 6.06
C ASN A 91 -3.02 10.84 7.30
N LEU A 92 -2.70 10.24 8.46
CA LEU A 92 -3.52 10.35 9.68
C LEU A 92 -3.81 11.81 10.10
N SER A 93 -2.81 12.68 10.05
CA SER A 93 -2.96 14.10 10.40
C SER A 93 -3.87 14.86 9.44
N THR A 94 -3.97 14.42 8.18
CA THR A 94 -4.87 14.99 7.18
C THR A 94 -6.30 14.53 7.43
N TRP A 95 -6.49 13.28 7.87
CA TRP A 95 -7.79 12.77 8.26
C TRP A 95 -8.39 13.55 9.42
N SER A 96 -7.61 13.87 10.46
CA SER A 96 -8.06 14.69 11.59
C SER A 96 -8.60 16.05 11.14
N ARG A 97 -7.90 16.67 10.18
CA ARG A 97 -8.27 17.98 9.64
C ARG A 97 -9.54 17.90 8.78
N GLN A 98 -9.64 16.92 7.91
CA GLN A 98 -10.82 16.69 7.07
C GLN A 98 -12.04 16.34 7.92
N ALA A 99 -11.87 15.46 8.91
CA ALA A 99 -12.91 15.08 9.86
C ALA A 99 -13.43 16.28 10.64
N ARG A 100 -12.55 17.20 11.05
CA ARG A 100 -12.98 18.42 11.75
C ARG A 100 -13.86 19.31 10.87
N LEU A 101 -13.50 19.50 9.60
CA LEU A 101 -14.31 20.29 8.66
C LEU A 101 -15.70 19.66 8.44
N LEU A 102 -15.76 18.34 8.31
CA LEU A 102 -17.02 17.60 8.17
C LEU A 102 -17.86 17.64 9.46
N ALA A 103 -17.23 17.53 10.64
CA ALA A 103 -17.88 17.66 11.94
C ALA A 103 -18.42 19.08 12.17
N ASP A 104 -17.72 20.09 11.68
CA ASP A 104 -18.13 21.50 11.74
C ASP A 104 -19.20 21.84 10.65
N GLY A 105 -19.50 20.89 9.73
CA GLY A 105 -20.45 21.07 8.62
C GLY A 105 -19.92 21.94 7.47
N ASP A 106 -18.63 22.27 7.46
CA ASP A 106 -18.00 23.14 6.46
C ASP A 106 -17.56 22.34 5.21
N GLU A 107 -18.55 21.92 4.42
CA GLU A 107 -18.36 21.19 3.16
C GLU A 107 -17.54 21.99 2.13
N ALA A 108 -17.64 23.33 2.14
CA ALA A 108 -16.90 24.19 1.24
C ALA A 108 -15.40 24.18 1.54
N ALA A 109 -15.03 24.34 2.83
CA ALA A 109 -13.65 24.22 3.25
C ALA A 109 -13.11 22.79 3.08
N PHE A 110 -13.94 21.76 3.32
CA PHE A 110 -13.57 20.37 3.06
C PHE A 110 -13.21 20.15 1.58
N THR A 111 -14.04 20.65 0.66
CA THR A 111 -13.81 20.56 -0.78
C THR A 111 -12.54 21.31 -1.19
N ALA A 112 -12.34 22.52 -0.67
CA ALA A 112 -11.17 23.33 -0.96
C ALA A 112 -9.86 22.67 -0.44
N LEU A 113 -9.91 22.07 0.76
CA LEU A 113 -8.77 21.34 1.31
C LEU A 113 -8.42 20.13 0.44
N THR A 114 -9.41 19.34 0.04
CA THR A 114 -9.21 18.14 -0.78
C THR A 114 -8.68 18.49 -2.17
N ALA A 115 -9.21 19.55 -2.80
CA ALA A 115 -8.69 20.05 -4.07
C ALA A 115 -7.22 20.50 -3.97
N ARG A 116 -6.85 21.15 -2.86
CA ARG A 116 -5.47 21.57 -2.60
C ARG A 116 -4.52 20.38 -2.41
N LEU A 117 -4.96 19.32 -1.74
CA LEU A 117 -4.19 18.08 -1.57
C LEU A 117 -3.97 17.37 -2.91
N ALA A 118 -5.00 17.29 -3.74
CA ALA A 118 -4.90 16.75 -5.09
C ALA A 118 -3.89 17.54 -5.95
N ALA A 119 -4.01 18.87 -5.99
CA ALA A 119 -3.09 19.73 -6.72
C ALA A 119 -1.63 19.62 -6.23
N ALA A 120 -1.44 19.50 -4.91
CA ALA A 120 -0.11 19.30 -4.33
C ALA A 120 0.50 17.95 -4.76
N ARG A 121 -0.31 16.89 -4.85
CA ARG A 121 0.12 15.56 -5.28
C ARG A 121 0.49 15.52 -6.76
N GLU A 122 -0.27 16.21 -7.62
CA GLU A 122 0.04 16.37 -9.04
C GLU A 122 1.37 17.10 -9.23
N THR A 123 1.58 18.18 -8.47
CA THR A 123 2.83 18.96 -8.49
C THR A 123 4.02 18.11 -8.05
N ALA A 124 3.86 17.31 -6.98
CA ALA A 124 4.89 16.38 -6.50
C ALA A 124 5.22 15.32 -7.56
N THR A 125 4.21 14.77 -8.23
CA THR A 125 4.37 13.77 -9.30
C THR A 125 5.09 14.35 -10.52
N ALA A 126 4.75 15.57 -10.93
CA ALA A 126 5.41 16.28 -12.01
C ALA A 126 6.89 16.51 -11.69
N ARG A 127 7.19 16.98 -10.46
CA ARG A 127 8.57 17.17 -9.99
C ARG A 127 9.34 15.85 -9.96
N GLN A 128 8.72 14.77 -9.50
CA GLN A 128 9.34 13.45 -9.42
C GLN A 128 9.64 12.88 -10.80
N THR A 129 8.73 13.08 -11.77
CA THR A 129 8.92 12.69 -13.17
C THR A 129 10.04 13.48 -13.82
N ALA A 130 10.11 14.80 -13.56
CA ALA A 130 11.21 15.64 -14.04
C ALA A 130 12.56 15.21 -13.44
N ALA A 131 12.60 14.89 -12.14
CA ALA A 131 13.80 14.38 -11.47
C ALA A 131 14.24 13.02 -12.05
N ALA A 132 13.31 12.08 -12.29
CA ALA A 132 13.62 10.80 -12.92
C ALA A 132 14.16 10.94 -14.35
N ARG A 133 13.63 11.91 -15.12
CA ARG A 133 14.17 12.23 -16.46
C ARG A 133 15.57 12.85 -16.38
N GLN A 134 15.80 13.72 -15.39
CA GLN A 134 17.11 14.34 -15.17
C GLN A 134 18.16 13.31 -14.74
N THR A 135 17.83 12.36 -13.86
CA THR A 135 18.74 11.28 -13.46
C THR A 135 19.04 10.31 -14.61
N ALA A 136 18.07 10.04 -15.48
CA ALA A 136 18.28 9.23 -16.69
C ALA A 136 19.19 9.93 -17.72
N ALA A 137 19.07 11.25 -17.87
CA ALA A 137 19.90 12.03 -18.78
C ALA A 137 21.32 12.28 -18.26
N ALA A 138 21.51 12.33 -16.94
CA ALA A 138 22.81 12.54 -16.29
C ALA A 138 23.63 11.24 -16.11
N SER A 139 23.07 10.06 -16.40
CA SER A 139 23.83 8.81 -16.41
C SER A 139 24.72 8.77 -17.66
N PRO A 140 26.07 8.75 -17.53
CA PRO A 140 26.93 8.75 -18.70
C PRO A 140 26.70 7.46 -19.48
N ARG A 141 26.41 7.58 -20.79
CA ARG A 141 26.50 6.46 -21.73
C ARG A 141 27.94 5.92 -21.70
N GLY A 142 28.17 4.94 -20.84
CA GLY A 142 29.52 4.51 -20.51
C GLY A 142 29.52 3.13 -19.86
N ARG A 143 28.99 2.14 -20.58
CA ARG A 143 29.53 0.77 -20.64
C ARG A 143 28.72 -0.05 -21.64
N ARG A 144 29.21 -0.06 -22.87
CA ARG A 144 28.96 -1.16 -23.81
C ARG A 144 29.39 -2.44 -23.07
N PRO A 145 28.54 -3.48 -22.92
CA PRO A 145 29.02 -4.75 -22.40
C PRO A 145 30.10 -5.24 -23.37
N SER A 146 31.32 -5.43 -22.87
CA SER A 146 32.39 -6.07 -23.63
C SER A 146 31.84 -7.41 -24.14
N PRO A 147 32.05 -7.77 -25.43
CA PRO A 147 31.69 -9.10 -25.89
C PRO A 147 32.45 -10.11 -25.03
N ARG A 148 31.74 -11.06 -24.41
CA ARG A 148 32.39 -12.19 -23.73
C ARG A 148 33.36 -12.84 -24.71
N PRO A 149 34.59 -13.21 -24.31
CA PRO A 149 35.40 -14.10 -25.13
C PRO A 149 34.60 -15.39 -25.36
N ARG A 150 34.48 -15.81 -26.62
CA ARG A 150 33.96 -17.14 -26.95
C ARG A 150 34.84 -18.17 -26.23
N PRO A 151 34.28 -19.17 -25.55
CA PRO A 151 35.09 -20.31 -25.09
C PRO A 151 35.73 -20.97 -26.32
N PRO A 152 36.97 -21.49 -26.23
CA PRO A 152 37.53 -22.30 -27.30
C PRO A 152 36.61 -23.50 -27.53
N ALA A 153 36.33 -23.81 -28.80
CA ALA A 153 35.61 -25.01 -29.17
C ALA A 153 36.38 -26.23 -28.64
N PRO A 154 35.70 -27.28 -28.12
CA PRO A 154 36.36 -28.56 -27.90
C PRO A 154 36.86 -29.06 -29.26
N GLU A 155 38.15 -29.43 -29.30
CA GLU A 155 38.78 -30.09 -30.43
C GLU A 155 37.88 -31.24 -30.93
N GLU A 156 37.58 -31.23 -32.23
CA GLU A 156 36.99 -32.38 -32.92
C GLU A 156 37.92 -33.58 -32.72
N GLU A 157 37.45 -34.58 -31.96
CA GLU A 157 38.03 -35.91 -32.04
C GLU A 157 37.90 -36.43 -33.49
N PRO A 158 38.97 -36.95 -34.10
CA PRO A 158 38.88 -37.56 -35.42
C PRO A 158 38.03 -38.84 -35.36
N PRO A 159 37.13 -39.08 -36.32
CA PRO A 159 36.30 -40.29 -36.32
C PRO A 159 37.17 -41.54 -36.55
N PRO A 160 36.94 -42.65 -35.83
CA PRO A 160 37.64 -43.91 -36.07
C PRO A 160 37.18 -44.60 -37.36
N ASP A 161 38.16 -45.15 -38.08
CA ASP A 161 38.12 -46.14 -39.16
C ASP A 161 36.74 -46.61 -39.63
N GLN A 162 36.33 -46.17 -40.85
CA GLN A 162 35.33 -46.89 -41.64
C GLN A 162 36.04 -47.81 -42.65
N PRO A 163 35.76 -49.12 -42.68
CA PRO A 163 36.35 -50.03 -43.66
C PRO A 163 35.75 -49.82 -45.06
N PRO A 164 36.46 -50.20 -46.14
CA PRO A 164 36.05 -49.92 -47.51
C PRO A 164 34.93 -50.87 -47.95
N SER A 165 33.79 -50.31 -48.33
CA SER A 165 32.76 -51.03 -49.09
C SER A 165 32.94 -50.71 -50.57
N GLU A 166 33.66 -51.60 -51.26
CA GLU A 166 33.58 -51.77 -52.71
C GLU A 166 32.26 -52.48 -53.08
N HIS A 167 31.95 -52.47 -54.39
CA HIS A 167 30.79 -53.07 -55.08
C HIS A 167 29.55 -52.15 -55.17
N ALA A 168 28.96 -51.86 -56.33
CA ALA A 168 29.27 -52.20 -57.70
C ALA A 168 28.47 -51.28 -58.64
N THR A 169 29.09 -50.96 -59.77
CA THR A 169 28.49 -50.55 -61.06
C THR A 169 27.18 -51.28 -61.38
N SER A 170 26.18 -50.53 -61.86
CA SER A 170 25.34 -50.83 -63.03
C SER A 170 24.36 -49.67 -63.24
N GLU A 171 24.46 -48.96 -64.38
CA GLU A 171 23.54 -49.08 -65.53
C GLU A 171 22.08 -48.69 -65.20
N ARG A 172 21.30 -48.03 -66.04
CA ARG A 172 21.38 -47.40 -67.36
C ARG A 172 19.95 -46.87 -67.59
N ALA A 173 19.85 -45.84 -68.42
CA ALA A 173 18.66 -45.30 -69.08
C ALA A 173 17.37 -46.14 -69.05
N THR A 174 16.23 -45.49 -68.76
CA THR A 174 15.09 -45.28 -69.70
C THR A 174 13.86 -44.80 -68.91
N ARG A 175 13.27 -43.66 -69.29
CA ARG A 175 11.90 -43.57 -69.81
C ARG A 175 11.60 -42.17 -70.32
#